data_AF-A0A7S3GPR3-F1
#
_entry.id   AF-A0A7S3GPR3-F1
#
_cell.length_a   1.000
_cell.length_b   1.000
_cell.length_c   1.000
_cell.angle_alpha   90.00
_cell.angle_beta   90.00
_cell.angle_gamma   90.00
#
_symmetry.space_group_name_H-M   'P 1'
#
loop_
_entity.id
_entity.type
_entity.pdbx_description
1 polymer ?
#
loop_
_entity_poly.entity_id
_entity_poly.type
_entity_poly.pdbx_seq_one_letter_code
_entity_poly.pdbx_strand_id
1 'polypeptide(L)'
;FHTKFIDGKSMETGNSSFDLLVADSPYDYVVLTDCVFAKELAVPLVNTILCCCGPRTTVICCHEIRDEDANAAFIETLTKHFTLKRIPRNKLHENYCNDLIE
;
A
#
# COMPACT_ATOMS: atom_id res chain seq x y z
N PHE A 1 -9.38 3.12 -15.58
CA PHE A 1 -9.19 1.67 -15.39
C PHE A 1 -8.12 1.43 -14.33
N HIS A 2 -8.48 1.46 -13.04
CA HIS A 2 -7.54 1.15 -11.95
C HIS A 2 -8.13 0.08 -11.07
N THR A 3 -8.26 -1.11 -11.65
CA THR A 3 -8.54 -2.32 -10.90
C THR A 3 -7.22 -2.86 -10.39
N LYS A 4 -7.05 -2.90 -9.07
CA LYS A 4 -5.94 -3.63 -8.45
C LYS A 4 -6.48 -4.96 -7.95
N PHE A 5 -5.72 -6.03 -8.19
CA PHE A 5 -6.12 -7.36 -7.80
C PHE A 5 -5.55 -7.69 -6.43
N ILE A 6 -6.39 -8.19 -5.54
CA ILE A 6 -5.96 -8.90 -4.33
C ILE A 6 -6.58 -10.28 -4.40
N ASP A 7 -5.76 -11.33 -4.29
CA ASP A 7 -6.20 -12.73 -4.39
C ASP A 7 -6.92 -13.08 -5.72
N GLY A 8 -6.49 -12.47 -6.83
CA GLY A 8 -7.10 -12.67 -8.15
C GLY A 8 -8.50 -12.07 -8.31
N LYS A 9 -9.01 -11.33 -7.31
CA LYS A 9 -10.28 -10.60 -7.37
C LYS A 9 -10.06 -9.13 -7.66
N SER A 10 -10.87 -8.59 -8.58
CA SER A 10 -10.95 -7.16 -8.88
C SER A 10 -11.35 -6.40 -7.61
N MET A 11 -10.56 -5.40 -7.22
CA MET A 11 -10.99 -4.45 -6.21
C MET A 11 -10.89 -3.02 -6.74
N GLU A 12 -11.96 -2.26 -6.51
CA GLU A 12 -12.06 -0.84 -6.81
C GLU A 12 -11.98 -0.06 -5.50
N THR A 13 -11.05 0.89 -5.43
CA THR A 13 -10.92 1.80 -4.27
C THR A 13 -12.15 2.68 -4.20
N GLY A 14 -13.07 2.43 -3.27
CA GLY A 14 -14.23 3.32 -3.04
C GLY A 14 -15.56 2.68 -2.64
N ASN A 15 -15.70 1.35 -2.62
CA ASN A 15 -16.99 0.73 -2.29
C ASN A 15 -17.10 0.35 -0.81
N SER A 16 -18.08 0.96 -0.15
CA SER A 16 -18.48 0.77 1.23
C SER A 16 -19.05 -0.62 1.50
N SER A 17 -18.78 -1.11 2.71
CA SER A 17 -19.28 -2.33 3.36
C SER A 17 -18.34 -3.55 3.26
N PHE A 18 -17.21 -3.47 3.96
CA PHE A 18 -16.63 -4.67 4.58
C PHE A 18 -17.31 -4.80 5.94
N ASP A 19 -18.10 -5.85 6.12
CA ASP A 19 -18.72 -6.17 7.41
C ASP A 19 -17.64 -6.21 8.49
N LEU A 20 -17.78 -5.31 9.45
CA LEU A 20 -16.94 -5.12 10.65
C LEU A 20 -17.14 -6.28 11.64
N LEU A 21 -16.84 -7.50 11.21
CA LEU A 21 -16.66 -8.62 12.11
C LEU A 21 -15.18 -8.94 12.15
N VAL A 22 -14.68 -8.84 13.38
CA VAL A 22 -13.39 -9.29 13.90
C VAL A 22 -13.20 -10.77 13.54
N ALA A 23 -12.90 -11.05 12.28
CA ALA A 23 -12.33 -12.28 11.79
C ALA A 23 -10.91 -11.93 11.37
N ASP A 24 -9.95 -12.78 11.73
CA ASP A 24 -8.54 -12.63 11.40
C ASP A 24 -8.38 -12.01 10.01
N SER A 25 -7.58 -10.94 9.93
CA SER A 25 -7.23 -10.38 8.63
C SER A 25 -6.81 -11.49 7.69
N PRO A 26 -7.34 -11.50 6.45
CA PRO A 26 -7.14 -12.61 5.54
C PRO A 26 -5.69 -12.75 5.05
N TYR A 27 -4.81 -11.78 5.33
CA TYR A 27 -3.47 -11.74 4.75
C TYR A 27 -2.39 -11.44 5.79
N ASP A 28 -1.38 -12.30 5.86
CA ASP A 28 -0.14 -12.03 6.60
C ASP A 28 0.71 -10.96 5.89
N TYR A 29 0.57 -10.82 4.57
CA TYR A 29 1.30 -9.85 3.76
C TYR A 29 0.38 -9.13 2.77
N VAL A 30 0.54 -7.81 2.68
CA VAL A 30 -0.06 -6.99 1.62
C VAL A 30 1.07 -6.35 0.83
N VAL A 31 1.14 -6.62 -0.47
CA VAL A 31 2.20 -6.10 -1.35
C VAL A 31 1.61 -5.08 -2.32
N LEU A 32 2.23 -3.92 -2.40
CA LEU A 32 1.81 -2.81 -3.25
C LEU A 32 2.97 -2.46 -4.18
N THR A 33 2.77 -2.62 -5.49
CA THR A 33 3.74 -2.25 -6.52
C THR A 33 3.17 -1.17 -7.43
N ASP A 34 3.86 -0.04 -7.57
CA ASP A 34 3.44 1.10 -8.41
C ASP A 34 1.98 1.53 -8.20
N CYS A 35 1.61 1.65 -6.93
CA CYS A 35 0.25 1.91 -6.52
C CYS A 35 -0.05 3.39 -6.25
N VAL A 36 0.98 4.23 -6.16
CA VAL A 36 0.93 5.61 -5.67
C VAL A 36 1.26 6.53 -6.84
N PHE A 37 0.23 7.15 -7.43
CA PHE A 37 0.39 7.99 -8.62
C PHE A 37 -0.56 9.19 -8.68
N ALA A 38 -1.51 9.30 -7.75
CA ALA A 38 -2.45 10.42 -7.67
C ALA A 38 -2.77 10.72 -6.21
N LYS A 39 -2.69 12.00 -5.83
CA LYS A 39 -2.88 12.48 -4.46
C LYS A 39 -4.26 12.16 -3.90
N GLU A 40 -5.29 12.25 -4.75
CA GLU A 40 -6.70 12.02 -4.38
C GLU A 40 -6.96 10.57 -4.00
N LEU A 41 -6.11 9.64 -4.45
CA LEU A 41 -6.23 8.21 -4.18
C LEU A 41 -5.50 7.78 -2.91
N ALA A 42 -4.74 8.66 -2.25
CA ALA A 42 -4.00 8.32 -1.03
C ALA A 42 -4.92 7.76 0.07
N VAL A 43 -6.00 8.48 0.39
CA VAL A 43 -6.97 8.06 1.43
C VAL A 43 -7.72 6.79 1.04
N PRO A 44 -8.34 6.69 -0.16
CA PRO A 44 -8.98 5.45 -0.61
C PRO A 44 -8.04 4.24 -0.58
N LEU A 45 -6.79 4.39 -1.03
CA LEU A 45 -5.80 3.32 -1.04
C LEU A 45 -5.45 2.85 0.37
N VAL A 46 -5.21 3.78 1.30
CA VAL A 46 -4.90 3.41 2.70
C VAL A 46 -6.09 2.71 3.37
N ASN A 47 -7.32 3.17 3.14
CA ASN A 47 -8.51 2.48 3.66
C ASN A 47 -8.61 1.05 3.13
N THR A 48 -8.33 0.84 1.85
CA THR A 48 -8.29 -0.49 1.25
C THR A 48 -7.22 -1.38 1.90
N ILE A 49 -6.02 -0.84 2.16
CA ILE A 49 -4.95 -1.56 2.87
C ILE A 49 -5.43 -1.95 4.28
N LEU A 50 -6.06 -1.03 5.00
CA LEU A 50 -6.58 -1.29 6.35
C LEU A 50 -7.63 -2.40 6.38
N CYS A 51 -8.56 -2.43 5.42
CA CYS A 51 -9.54 -3.51 5.31
C CYS A 51 -8.89 -4.88 5.06
N CYS A 52 -7.70 -4.89 4.46
CA CYS A 52 -6.95 -6.12 4.19
C CYS A 52 -6.05 -6.53 5.36
N CYS A 53 -5.71 -5.60 6.27
CA CYS A 53 -4.73 -5.81 7.33
C CYS A 53 -5.36 -6.18 8.68
N GLY A 54 -4.59 -6.90 9.48
CA GLY A 54 -4.88 -7.18 10.87
C GLY A 54 -3.61 -7.06 11.71
N PRO A 55 -3.66 -7.43 13.00
CA PRO A 55 -2.58 -7.12 13.95
C PRO A 55 -1.20 -7.69 13.58
N ARG A 56 -1.15 -8.74 12.76
CA ARG A 56 0.09 -9.42 12.33
C ARG A 56 0.48 -9.14 10.88
N THR A 57 -0.34 -8.40 10.14
CA THR A 57 -0.12 -8.17 8.72
C THR A 57 1.08 -7.25 8.51
N THR A 58 1.96 -7.62 7.58
CA THR A 58 3.05 -6.78 7.11
C THR A 58 2.71 -6.20 5.75
N VAL A 59 2.72 -4.87 5.65
CA VAL A 59 2.53 -4.18 4.37
C VAL A 59 3.91 -3.88 3.76
N ILE A 60 4.10 -4.28 2.52
CA ILE A 60 5.30 -3.99 1.73
C ILE A 60 4.89 -3.11 0.54
N CYS A 61 5.38 -1.89 0.54
CA CYS A 61 5.22 -0.97 -0.59
C CYS A 61 6.54 -0.91 -1.36
N CYS A 62 6.45 -0.96 -2.68
CA CYS A 62 7.56 -0.71 -3.59
C CYS A 62 7.02 0.12 -4.77
N HIS A 63 7.40 1.38 -4.91
CA HIS A 63 6.97 2.18 -6.06
C HIS A 63 8.00 3.20 -6.50
N GLU A 64 7.95 3.55 -7.78
CA GLU A 64 8.71 4.67 -8.31
C GLU A 64 8.07 6.00 -7.91
N ILE A 65 8.83 6.91 -7.31
CA ILE A 65 8.36 8.25 -6.97
C ILE A 65 8.36 9.10 -8.25
N ARG A 66 7.18 9.22 -8.86
CA ARG A 66 6.96 10.05 -10.07
C ARG A 66 6.30 11.39 -9.78
N ASP A 67 5.61 11.49 -8.65
CA ASP A 67 4.91 12.68 -8.17
C ASP A 67 5.14 12.79 -6.66
N GLU A 68 5.88 13.83 -6.25
CA GLU A 68 6.24 14.05 -4.84
C GLU A 68 5.01 14.37 -3.97
N ASP A 69 4.01 15.07 -4.50
CA ASP A 69 2.79 15.43 -3.77
C ASP A 69 1.92 14.21 -3.52
N ALA A 70 1.78 13.33 -4.51
CA ALA A 70 1.08 12.06 -4.36
C ALA A 70 1.79 11.14 -3.36
N ASN A 71 3.12 11.05 -3.45
CA ASN A 71 3.94 10.28 -2.52
C ASN A 71 3.81 10.80 -1.08
N ALA A 72 3.97 12.11 -0.89
CA ALA A 72 3.85 12.74 0.42
C ALA A 72 2.47 12.51 1.04
N ALA A 73 1.38 12.68 0.27
CA ALA A 73 0.03 12.44 0.76
C ALA A 73 -0.21 10.98 1.15
N PHE A 74 0.35 10.04 0.40
CA PHE A 74 0.27 8.62 0.74
C PHE A 74 1.02 8.30 2.04
N ILE A 75 2.28 8.75 2.18
CA ILE A 75 3.09 8.53 3.37
C ILE A 75 2.45 9.18 4.61
N GLU A 76 1.97 10.43 4.49
CA GLU A 76 1.28 11.13 5.57
C GLU A 76 0.01 10.38 6.02
N THR A 77 -0.74 9.83 5.08
CA THR A 77 -1.96 9.07 5.40
C THR A 77 -1.61 7.71 6.02
N LEU A 78 -0.61 7.01 5.47
CA LEU A 78 -0.21 5.68 5.92
C LEU A 78 0.39 5.70 7.34
N THR A 79 1.21 6.71 7.65
CA THR A 79 1.87 6.88 8.97
C THR A 79 0.89 7.11 10.13
N LYS A 80 -0.36 7.52 9.84
CA LYS A 80 -1.42 7.63 10.86
C LYS A 80 -1.87 6.28 11.40
N HIS A 81 -1.64 5.20 10.65
CA HIS A 81 -2.11 3.86 10.99
C HIS A 81 -0.99 2.81 11.08
N PHE A 82 0.15 3.04 10.43
CA PHE A 82 1.26 2.09 10.36
C PHE A 82 2.57 2.73 10.84
N THR A 83 3.45 1.91 11.42
CA THR A 83 4.85 2.30 11.63
C THR A 83 5.65 2.00 10.37
N LEU A 84 6.12 3.05 9.68
CA LEU A 84 6.87 2.90 8.44
C LEU A 84 8.34 2.63 8.71
N LYS A 85 8.93 1.76 7.90
CA LYS A 85 10.36 1.49 7.88
C LYS A 85 10.85 1.44 6.44
N ARG A 86 11.72 2.37 6.07
CA ARG A 86 12.40 2.33 4.77
C ARG A 86 13.41 1.20 4.74
N ILE A 87 13.42 0.44 3.65
CA ILE A 87 14.41 -0.61 3.43
C ILE A 87 15.69 0.06 2.87
N PRO A 88 16.85 -0.08 3.55
CA PRO A 88 18.09 0.51 3.06
C PRO A 88 18.54 -0.16 1.77
N ARG A 89 19.20 0.59 0.88
CA ARG A 89 19.61 0.15 -0.46
C ARG A 89 20.45 -1.14 -0.44
N ASN A 90 21.28 -1.35 0.58
CA ASN A 90 22.10 -2.56 0.72
C ASN A 90 21.31 -3.85 1.00
N LYS A 91 20.00 -3.74 1.25
CA LYS A 91 19.08 -4.88 1.37
C LYS A 91 18.26 -5.12 0.10
N LEU A 92 18.40 -4.24 -0.90
CA LEU A 92 17.79 -4.43 -2.22
C LEU A 92 18.70 -5.30 -3.10
N HIS A 93 18.14 -5.87 -4.16
CA HIS A 93 18.91 -6.67 -5.11
C HIS A 93 19.94 -5.80 -5.85
N GLU A 94 21.18 -6.27 -5.94
CA GLU A 94 22.32 -5.52 -6.50
C GLU A 94 22.05 -4.90 -7.87
N ASN A 95 21.49 -5.68 -8.80
CA ASN A 95 21.24 -5.29 -10.19
C ASN A 95 19.82 -4.77 -10.46
N TYR A 96 18.90 -4.88 -9.49
CA TYR A 96 17.48 -4.50 -9.64
C TYR A 96 17.09 -3.52 -8.53
N CYS A 97 17.80 -2.40 -8.47
CA CYS A 97 17.51 -1.28 -7.57
C CYS A 97 17.73 0.05 -8.29
N ASN A 98 16.91 1.06 -7.97
CA ASN A 98 16.97 2.41 -8.54
C ASN A 98 16.75 3.42 -7.40
N ASP A 99 17.39 4.59 -7.49
CA ASP A 99 17.26 5.66 -6.48
C ASP A 99 15.86 6.28 -6.43
N LEU A 100 15.09 6.16 -7.51
CA LEU A 100 13.71 6.63 -7.59
C LEU A 100 12.68 5.62 -7.09
N ILE A 101 13.10 4.38 -6.74
CA ILE A 101 12.21 3.34 -6.20
C ILE A 101 12.36 3.31 -4.68
N GLU A 102 11.23 3.43 -3.97
CA GLU A 102 11.14 3.32 -2.51
C GLU A 102 10.30 2.13 -2.05
#